data_AF-A0A9W8H4M6-F1
#
_entry.id   AF-A0A9W8H4M6-F1
#
_cell.length_a   1.000
_cell.length_b   1.000
_cell.length_c   1.000
_cell.angle_alpha   90.00
_cell.angle_beta   90.00
_cell.angle_gamma   90.00
#
_symmetry.space_group_name_H-M   'P 1'
#
loop_
_entity.id
_entity.type
_entity.pdbx_description
1 polymer ?
#
loop_
_entity_poly.entity_id
_entity_poly.type
_entity_poly.pdbx_seq_one_letter_code
_entity_poly.pdbx_strand_id
1 'polypeptide(L)'
;MHPALADHLNPGCVDLVEQLMSCHAENRWAKFFGKCNALSEALNKCLGEEFEERRKKQLVEARARKARVKAIWDETKADDEEHMAFERAQRERARAQQNYS
;
A
#
# COMPACT_ATOMS: atom_id res chain seq x y z
N MET A 1 0.92 -26.04 -3.95
CA MET A 1 1.20 -25.36 -2.66
C MET A 1 0.69 -23.94 -2.78
N HIS A 2 -0.29 -23.54 -1.96
CA HIS A 2 -0.87 -22.19 -1.96
C HIS A 2 -0.17 -21.29 -0.93
N PRO A 3 -0.19 -19.95 -1.11
CA PRO A 3 0.21 -19.01 -0.05
C PRO A 3 -0.63 -19.20 1.22
N ALA A 4 -0.21 -18.65 2.36
CA ALA A 4 -1.00 -18.73 3.59
C ALA A 4 -2.42 -18.20 3.35
N LEU A 5 -3.41 -19.11 3.38
CA LEU A 5 -4.82 -18.78 3.23
C LEU A 5 -5.34 -18.31 4.58
N ALA A 6 -6.04 -17.20 4.58
CA ALA A 6 -6.84 -16.79 5.71
C ALA A 6 -8.19 -16.33 5.18
N ASP A 7 -9.28 -16.81 5.77
CA ASP A 7 -10.63 -16.63 5.25
C ASP A 7 -11.01 -15.14 5.16
N HIS A 8 -10.53 -14.34 6.12
CA HIS A 8 -10.71 -12.90 6.14
C HIS A 8 -9.93 -12.15 5.03
N LEU A 9 -8.90 -12.75 4.43
CA LEU A 9 -8.11 -12.14 3.36
C LEU A 9 -8.67 -12.45 1.96
N ASN A 10 -9.43 -13.54 1.80
CA ASN A 10 -9.82 -14.07 0.48
C ASN A 10 -11.31 -14.45 0.43
N PRO A 11 -12.24 -13.51 0.72
CA PRO A 11 -13.66 -13.82 0.87
C PRO A 11 -14.31 -14.37 -0.41
N GLY A 12 -13.76 -14.08 -1.60
CA GLY A 12 -14.28 -14.56 -2.88
C GLY A 12 -13.77 -15.95 -3.28
N CYS A 13 -12.75 -16.47 -2.60
CA CYS A 13 -12.12 -17.76 -2.96
C CYS A 13 -12.38 -18.88 -1.93
N VAL A 14 -13.20 -18.64 -0.90
CA VAL A 14 -13.46 -19.57 0.21
C VAL A 14 -13.94 -20.94 -0.29
N ASP A 15 -14.88 -20.98 -1.24
CA ASP A 15 -15.40 -22.23 -1.79
C ASP A 15 -14.31 -23.09 -2.46
N LEU A 16 -13.35 -22.45 -3.15
CA LEU A 16 -12.22 -23.14 -3.79
C LEU A 16 -11.20 -23.64 -2.75
N VAL A 17 -11.04 -22.90 -1.66
CA VAL A 17 -10.21 -23.33 -0.52
C VAL A 17 -10.81 -24.57 0.13
N GLU A 18 -12.11 -24.56 0.42
CA GLU A 18 -12.80 -25.71 1.02
C GLU A 18 -12.72 -26.95 0.12
N GLN A 19 -12.95 -26.80 -1.18
CA GLN A 19 -12.81 -27.89 -2.16
C GLN A 19 -11.39 -28.44 -2.22
N LEU A 20 -10.38 -27.57 -2.20
CA LEU A 20 -8.98 -28.00 -2.20
C LEU A 20 -8.62 -28.72 -0.89
N MET A 21 -9.13 -28.25 0.26
CA MET A 21 -8.95 -28.89 1.56
C MET A 21 -9.62 -30.27 1.62
N SER A 22 -10.85 -30.40 1.13
CA SER A 22 -11.55 -31.69 0.99
C SER A 22 -10.75 -32.64 0.09
N CYS A 23 -10.30 -32.19 -1.09
CA CYS A 23 -9.48 -33.02 -1.98
C CYS A 23 -8.20 -33.51 -1.29
N HIS A 24 -7.51 -32.65 -0.54
CA HIS A 24 -6.31 -33.03 0.23
C HIS A 24 -6.60 -33.98 1.39
N ALA A 25 -7.77 -33.87 2.03
CA ALA A 25 -8.18 -34.73 3.13
C ALA A 25 -8.49 -36.16 2.63
N GLU A 26 -9.22 -36.26 1.51
CA GLU A 26 -9.57 -37.53 0.86
C GLU A 26 -8.36 -38.20 0.20
N ASN A 27 -7.42 -37.41 -0.34
CA ASN A 27 -6.31 -37.89 -1.15
C ASN A 27 -4.95 -37.62 -0.48
N ARG A 28 -4.80 -38.02 0.78
CA ARG A 28 -3.64 -37.69 1.63
C ARG A 28 -2.27 -37.99 0.99
N TRP A 29 -2.16 -39.07 0.21
CA TRP A 29 -0.95 -39.43 -0.55
C TRP A 29 -1.01 -38.95 -2.01
N ALA A 30 -2.17 -39.08 -2.68
CA ALA A 30 -2.30 -38.74 -4.10
C ALA A 30 -2.21 -37.22 -4.38
N LYS A 31 -2.38 -36.36 -3.37
CA LYS A 31 -2.13 -34.92 -3.47
C LYS A 31 -0.69 -34.60 -3.90
N PHE A 32 0.29 -35.41 -3.49
CA PHE A 32 1.69 -35.24 -3.87
C PHE A 32 1.98 -35.67 -5.32
N PHE A 33 1.10 -36.48 -5.90
CA PHE A 33 1.15 -36.91 -7.29
C PHE A 33 0.29 -36.04 -8.22
N GLY A 34 -0.22 -34.90 -7.73
CA GLY A 34 -0.94 -33.92 -8.54
C GLY A 34 -2.45 -34.16 -8.71
N LYS A 35 -3.04 -35.08 -7.92
CA LYS A 35 -4.48 -35.40 -7.98
C LYS A 35 -5.40 -34.17 -7.81
N CYS A 36 -4.96 -33.16 -7.06
CA CYS A 36 -5.71 -31.95 -6.76
C CYS A 36 -5.22 -30.71 -7.53
N ASN A 37 -4.37 -30.86 -8.56
CA ASN A 37 -3.74 -29.73 -9.24
C ASN A 37 -4.74 -28.80 -9.94
N ALA A 38 -5.82 -29.33 -10.53
CA ALA A 38 -6.84 -28.51 -11.18
C ALA A 38 -7.53 -27.55 -10.19
N LEU A 39 -7.86 -28.03 -8.99
CA LEU A 39 -8.40 -27.20 -7.91
C LEU A 39 -7.36 -26.18 -7.41
N SER A 40 -6.09 -26.60 -7.30
CA SER A 40 -5.01 -25.69 -6.91
C SER A 40 -4.79 -24.58 -7.93
N GLU A 41 -4.92 -24.87 -9.22
CA GLU A 41 -4.78 -23.88 -10.29
C GLU A 41 -5.95 -22.90 -10.31
N ALA A 42 -7.18 -23.40 -10.15
CA ALA A 42 -8.37 -22.56 -10.01
C ALA A 42 -8.27 -21.63 -8.79
N LEU A 43 -7.83 -22.15 -7.63
CA LEU A 43 -7.61 -21.35 -6.44
C LEU A 43 -6.54 -20.27 -6.67
N ASN A 44 -5.40 -20.63 -7.27
CA ASN A 44 -4.33 -19.66 -7.55
C ASN A 44 -4.81 -18.54 -8.49
N LYS A 45 -5.65 -18.86 -9.48
CA LYS A 45 -6.25 -17.87 -10.37
C LYS A 45 -7.15 -16.90 -9.59
N CYS A 46 -8.05 -17.43 -8.76
CA CYS A 46 -8.93 -16.63 -7.92
C CYS A 46 -8.14 -15.68 -7.00
N LEU A 47 -7.14 -16.20 -6.29
CA LEU A 47 -6.28 -15.40 -5.40
C LEU A 47 -5.48 -14.35 -6.19
N GLY A 48 -5.05 -14.66 -7.40
CA GLY A 48 -4.37 -13.72 -8.29
C GLY A 48 -5.25 -12.55 -8.69
N GLU A 49 -6.51 -12.82 -9.00
CA GLU A 49 -7.51 -11.78 -9.33
C GLU A 49 -7.80 -10.87 -8.12
N GLU A 50 -8.05 -11.44 -6.94
CA GLU A 50 -8.25 -10.68 -5.70
C GLU A 50 -7.01 -9.84 -5.34
N PHE A 51 -5.81 -10.41 -5.52
CA PHE A 51 -4.56 -9.71 -5.30
C PHE A 51 -4.41 -8.50 -6.22
N GLU A 52 -4.69 -8.65 -7.52
CA GLU A 52 -4.61 -7.54 -8.48
C GLU A 52 -5.63 -6.44 -8.18
N GLU A 53 -6.87 -6.79 -7.80
CA GLU A 53 -7.87 -5.81 -7.39
C GLU A 53 -7.44 -5.04 -6.14
N ARG A 54 -6.92 -5.75 -5.12
CA ARG A 54 -6.35 -5.11 -3.93
C ARG A 54 -5.17 -4.21 -4.31
N ARG A 55 -4.25 -4.69 -5.14
CA ARG A 55 -3.08 -3.95 -5.59
C ARG A 55 -3.46 -2.65 -6.31
N LYS A 56 -4.49 -2.67 -7.17
CA LYS A 56 -5.02 -1.46 -7.84
C LYS A 56 -5.53 -0.45 -6.82
N LYS A 57 -6.35 -0.89 -5.85
CA LYS A 57 -6.86 -0.02 -4.77
C LYS A 57 -5.72 0.60 -3.96
N GLN A 58 -4.78 -0.23 -3.50
CA GLN A 58 -3.61 0.25 -2.76
C GLN A 58 -2.76 1.24 -3.57
N LEU A 59 -2.63 1.04 -4.88
CA LEU A 59 -1.89 1.97 -5.75
C LEU A 59 -2.58 3.34 -5.84
N VAL A 60 -3.90 3.38 -5.97
CA VAL A 60 -4.68 4.63 -5.98
C VAL A 60 -4.52 5.36 -4.65
N GLU A 61 -4.69 4.65 -3.53
CA GLU A 61 -4.55 5.22 -2.19
C GLU A 61 -3.13 5.70 -1.91
N ALA A 62 -2.11 4.94 -2.31
CA ALA A 62 -0.71 5.32 -2.15
C ALA A 62 -0.37 6.58 -2.95
N ARG A 63 -0.90 6.72 -4.17
CA ARG A 63 -0.74 7.94 -4.98
C ARG A 63 -1.42 9.15 -4.33
N ALA A 64 -2.67 8.99 -3.86
CA ALA A 64 -3.39 10.06 -3.17
C ALA A 64 -2.66 10.50 -1.89
N ARG A 65 -2.19 9.53 -1.09
CA ARG A 65 -1.40 9.81 0.12
C ARG A 65 -0.09 10.53 -0.22
N LYS A 66 0.63 10.09 -1.25
CA LYS A 66 1.88 10.72 -1.69
C LYS A 66 1.64 12.16 -2.14
N ALA A 67 0.58 12.42 -2.89
CA ALA A 67 0.22 13.76 -3.33
C ALA A 67 -0.11 14.67 -2.15
N ARG A 68 -0.93 14.21 -1.20
CA ARG A 68 -1.27 14.98 0.02
C ARG A 68 -0.04 15.30 0.85
N VAL A 69 0.82 14.31 1.09
CA VAL A 69 2.06 14.51 1.85
C VAL A 69 2.93 15.53 1.13
N LYS A 70 3.12 15.40 -0.19
CA LYS A 70 3.92 16.36 -0.96
C LYS A 70 3.38 17.79 -0.83
N ALA A 71 2.07 18.00 -0.95
CA ALA A 71 1.46 19.32 -0.80
C ALA A 71 1.79 19.95 0.57
N ILE A 72 1.63 19.18 1.65
CA ILE A 72 1.97 19.64 3.00
C ILE A 72 3.46 20.02 3.11
N TRP A 73 4.35 19.20 2.55
CA TRP A 73 5.79 19.52 2.55
C TRP A 73 6.12 20.76 1.73
N ASP A 74 5.44 20.98 0.60
CA ASP A 74 5.66 22.17 -0.23
C ASP A 74 5.14 23.43 0.50
N GLU A 75 3.97 23.37 1.14
CA GLU A 75 3.41 24.45 1.97
C GLU A 75 4.33 24.79 3.14
N THR A 76 4.78 23.78 3.91
CA THR A 76 5.69 24.00 5.04
C THR A 76 6.99 24.66 4.60
N LYS A 77 7.53 24.27 3.44
CA LYS A 77 8.72 24.92 2.88
C LYS A 77 8.50 26.37 2.50
N ALA A 78 7.34 26.68 1.89
CA ALA A 78 7.00 28.06 1.54
C ALA A 78 6.86 28.93 2.80
N ASP A 79 6.15 28.44 3.82
CA ASP A 79 6.00 29.12 5.11
C ASP A 79 7.37 29.38 5.78
N ASP A 80 8.25 28.38 5.78
CA ASP A 80 9.62 28.51 6.29
C ASP A 80 10.43 29.56 5.50
N GLU A 81 10.34 29.55 4.17
CA GLU A 81 11.01 30.53 3.30
C GLU A 81 10.51 31.95 3.55
N GLU A 82 9.20 32.14 3.69
CA GLU A 82 8.58 33.43 4.01
C GLU A 82 9.01 33.94 5.39
N HIS A 83 9.00 33.05 6.40
CA HIS A 83 9.44 33.40 7.74
C HIS A 83 10.91 33.86 7.74
N MET A 84 11.79 33.11 7.07
CA MET A 84 13.21 33.45 6.97
C MET A 84 13.45 34.75 6.21
N ALA A 85 12.65 35.04 5.17
CA ALA A 85 12.72 36.31 4.44
C ALA A 85 12.28 37.49 5.32
N PHE A 86 11.21 37.34 6.08
CA PHE A 86 10.76 38.35 7.04
C PHE A 86 11.83 38.63 8.10
N GLU A 87 12.38 37.59 8.71
CA GLU A 87 13.46 37.75 9.71
C GLU A 87 14.67 38.49 9.14
N ARG A 88 15.06 38.17 7.90
CA ARG A 88 16.17 38.85 7.21
C ARG A 88 15.88 40.33 7.03
N ALA A 89 14.69 40.68 6.55
CA ALA A 89 14.29 42.07 6.35
C ALA A 89 14.24 42.86 7.67
N GLN A 90 13.78 42.24 8.76
CA GLN A 90 13.81 42.87 10.09
C GLN A 90 15.24 43.15 10.57
N ARG A 91 16.16 42.19 10.39
CA ARG A 91 17.58 42.37 10.74
C ARG A 91 18.24 43.48 9.92
N GLU A 92 17.94 43.59 8.63
CA GLU A 92 18.44 44.65 7.76
C GLU A 92 17.94 46.03 8.19
N ARG A 93 16.64 46.16 8.51
CA ARG A 93 16.06 47.40 9.04
C ARG A 93 16.71 47.81 10.37
N ALA A 94 16.89 46.87 11.29
CA ALA A 94 17.55 47.13 12.57
C ALA A 94 18.99 47.62 12.39
N ARG A 95 19.75 47.01 11.48
CA ARG A 95 21.12 47.46 11.13
C ARG A 95 21.13 48.86 10.53
N ALA A 96 20.19 49.17 9.63
CA ALA A 96 20.09 50.50 9.02
C ALA A 96 19.78 51.59 10.05
N GLN A 97 18.90 51.30 11.02
CA GLN A 97 18.59 52.22 12.12
C GLN A 97 19.81 52.46 13.03
N GLN A 98 20.57 51.42 13.36
CA GLN A 98 21.80 51.55 14.16
C GLN A 98 22.88 52.39 13.50
N ASN A 99 23.00 52.34 12.17
CA ASN A 99 23.99 53.12 11.42
C ASN A 99 23.63 54.62 11.27
N TYR A 100 22.41 55.01 11.66
CA TYR A 100 21.91 56.40 11.59
C TYR A 100 21.84 57.08 12.97
N SER A 101 22.11 56.34 14.05
CA SER A 101 22.28 56.84 15.42
C SER A 101 23.73 57.19 15.71
#